data_AF-A0A095Y1W7-F1
#
_entry.id   AF-A0A095Y1W7-F1
#
_cell.length_a   1.000
_cell.length_b   1.000
_cell.length_c   1.000
_cell.angle_alpha   90.00
_cell.angle_beta   90.00
_cell.angle_gamma   90.00
#
_symmetry.space_group_name_H-M   'P 1'
#
loop_
_entity.id
_entity.type
_entity.pdbx_description
1 polymer ?
#
loop_
_entity_poly.entity_id
_entity_poly.type
_entity_poly.pdbx_seq_one_letter_code
_entity_poly.pdbx_strand_id
1 'polypeptide(L)'
;MKKLQDFWQAICRKWCKYRANWKERQHNRVRRQAVRESRRAVQVREFDGEVYICLNGVPMLTEADTKADILMALTAARRNYVFYKISQYE
;
A
#
# COMPACT_ATOMS: atom_id res chain seq x y z
N MET A 1 -39.84 -9.08 -26.29
CA MET A 1 -38.97 -7.89 -26.02
C MET A 1 -38.52 -7.80 -24.57
N LYS A 2 -39.42 -7.84 -23.57
CA LYS A 2 -39.07 -7.76 -22.12
C LYS A 2 -38.03 -8.80 -21.65
N LYS A 3 -38.20 -10.08 -22.03
CA LYS A 3 -37.24 -11.16 -21.75
C LYS A 3 -35.81 -10.89 -22.23
N LEU A 4 -35.65 -10.20 -23.37
CA LEU A 4 -34.34 -9.86 -23.91
C LEU A 4 -33.69 -8.73 -23.09
N GLN A 5 -34.49 -7.74 -22.69
CA GLN A 5 -34.04 -6.63 -21.85
C GLN A 5 -33.64 -7.12 -20.44
N ASP A 6 -34.43 -8.01 -19.84
CA ASP A 6 -34.14 -8.62 -18.54
C ASP A 6 -32.84 -9.46 -18.60
N PHE A 7 -32.64 -10.20 -19.70
CA PHE A 7 -31.42 -10.97 -19.94
C PHE A 7 -30.18 -10.09 -20.02
N TRP A 8 -30.23 -9.00 -20.80
CA TRP A 8 -29.12 -8.05 -20.90
C TRP A 8 -28.85 -7.35 -19.56
N GLN A 9 -29.88 -6.96 -18.81
CA GLN A 9 -29.71 -6.39 -17.48
C GLN A 9 -29.03 -7.37 -16.50
N ALA A 10 -29.40 -8.66 -16.54
CA ALA A 10 -28.78 -9.68 -15.71
C ALA A 10 -27.28 -9.86 -16.04
N ILE A 11 -26.92 -9.85 -17.33
CA ILE A 11 -25.51 -9.91 -17.76
C ILE A 11 -24.74 -8.69 -17.28
N CYS A 12 -25.26 -7.47 -17.51
CA CYS A 12 -24.61 -6.24 -17.06
C CYS A 12 -24.39 -6.24 -15.55
N ARG A 13 -25.39 -6.63 -14.75
CA ARG A 13 -25.26 -6.75 -13.28
C ARG A 13 -24.18 -7.75 -12.89
N LYS A 14 -24.16 -8.93 -13.52
CA LYS A 14 -23.17 -9.98 -13.25
C LYS A 14 -21.76 -9.50 -13.59
N TRP A 15 -21.60 -8.79 -14.71
CA TRP A 15 -20.33 -8.21 -15.12
C TRP A 15 -19.85 -7.09 -14.20
N CYS A 16 -20.73 -6.17 -13.79
CA CYS A 16 -20.39 -5.14 -12.80
C CYS A 16 -19.92 -5.75 -11.48
N LYS A 17 -20.62 -6.78 -10.98
CA LYS A 17 -20.24 -7.50 -9.76
C LYS A 17 -18.89 -8.21 -9.92
N TYR A 18 -18.68 -8.90 -11.04
CA TYR A 18 -17.39 -9.52 -11.35
C TYR A 18 -16.25 -8.51 -11.38
N ARG A 19 -16.45 -7.37 -12.05
CA ARG A 19 -15.46 -6.30 -12.16
C ARG A 19 -15.14 -5.67 -10.81
N ALA A 20 -16.14 -5.43 -9.96
CA ALA A 20 -15.94 -4.92 -8.61
C ALA A 20 -15.10 -5.91 -7.76
N ASN A 21 -15.47 -7.19 -7.76
CA ASN A 21 -14.72 -8.23 -7.05
C ASN A 21 -13.29 -8.37 -7.57
N TRP A 22 -13.08 -8.26 -8.88
CA TRP A 22 -11.75 -8.31 -9.47
C TRP A 22 -10.89 -7.13 -9.00
N LYS A 23 -11.44 -5.90 -9.02
CA LYS A 23 -10.75 -4.70 -8.53
C LYS A 23 -10.35 -4.84 -7.06
N GLU A 24 -11.28 -5.30 -6.21
CA GLU A 24 -11.02 -5.53 -4.79
C GLU A 24 -9.89 -6.56 -4.57
N ARG A 25 -9.90 -7.67 -5.33
CA ARG A 25 -8.84 -8.69 -5.27
C ARG A 25 -7.48 -8.12 -5.68
N GLN A 26 -7.42 -7.33 -6.75
CA GLN A 26 -6.17 -6.69 -7.17
C GLN A 26 -5.66 -5.71 -6.11
N HIS A 27 -6.54 -4.84 -5.60
CA HIS A 27 -6.18 -3.89 -4.54
C HIS A 27 -5.64 -4.61 -3.29
N ASN A 28 -6.31 -5.69 -2.85
CA ASN A 28 -5.85 -6.49 -1.72
C ASN A 28 -4.51 -7.19 -1.99
N ARG A 29 -4.27 -7.67 -3.23
CA ARG A 29 -2.99 -8.27 -3.63
C ARG A 29 -1.87 -7.24 -3.56
N VAL A 30 -2.07 -6.07 -4.17
CA VAL A 30 -1.09 -4.96 -4.17
C VAL A 30 -0.79 -4.51 -2.74
N ARG A 31 -1.82 -4.30 -1.92
CA ARG A 31 -1.66 -3.91 -0.51
C ARG A 31 -0.83 -4.92 0.28
N ARG A 32 -1.11 -6.23 0.15
CA ARG A 32 -0.33 -7.28 0.83
C ARG A 32 1.14 -7.29 0.37
N GLN A 33 1.38 -7.08 -0.91
CA GLN A 33 2.73 -6.97 -1.45
C GLN A 33 3.45 -5.73 -0.90
N ALA A 34 2.81 -4.56 -0.94
CA ALA A 34 3.36 -3.30 -0.45
C ALA A 34 3.73 -3.37 1.05
N VAL A 35 2.91 -4.03 1.87
CA VAL A 35 3.20 -4.24 3.30
C VAL A 35 4.45 -5.12 3.51
N ARG A 36 4.64 -6.14 2.67
CA ARG A 36 5.87 -6.97 2.73
C ARG A 36 7.09 -6.18 2.26
N GLU A 37 6.94 -5.41 1.19
CA GLU A 37 8.01 -4.55 0.66
C GLU A 37 8.41 -3.48 1.66
N SER A 38 7.47 -2.81 2.34
CA SER A 38 7.77 -1.73 3.28
C SER A 38 8.66 -2.19 4.44
N ARG A 39 8.55 -3.44 4.88
CA ARG A 39 9.41 -4.02 5.93
C ARG A 39 10.87 -4.18 5.48
N ARG A 40 11.08 -4.35 4.17
CA ARG A 40 12.42 -4.51 3.57
C ARG A 40 13.00 -3.17 3.14
N ALA A 41 12.17 -2.34 2.50
CA ALA A 41 12.56 -1.04 1.98
C ALA A 41 12.74 -0.01 3.10
N VAL A 42 11.84 0.01 4.09
CA VAL A 42 11.89 0.98 5.20
C VAL A 42 12.38 0.30 6.48
N GLN A 43 13.58 0.66 6.88
CA GLN A 43 14.31 0.07 8.00
C GLN A 43 14.90 1.15 8.91
N VAL A 44 15.25 0.76 10.12
CA VAL A 44 16.10 1.57 10.99
C VAL A 44 17.52 0.99 10.91
N ARG A 45 18.52 1.85 10.72
CA ARG A 45 19.94 1.46 10.66
C ARG A 45 20.79 2.50 11.36
N GLU A 46 21.91 2.04 11.89
CA GLU A 46 22.94 2.88 12.50
C GLU A 46 24.03 3.18 11.47
N PHE A 47 24.49 4.44 11.47
CA PHE A 47 25.62 4.94 10.70
C PHE A 47 26.41 5.89 11.59
N ASP A 48 27.69 5.62 11.76
CA ASP A 48 28.65 6.46 12.51
C ASP A 48 28.17 6.88 13.91
N GLY A 49 27.48 5.98 14.61
CA GLY A 49 26.95 6.16 15.97
C GLY A 49 25.55 6.77 16.03
N GLU A 50 24.95 7.13 14.90
CA GLU A 50 23.62 7.73 14.82
C GLU A 50 22.60 6.80 14.14
N VAL A 51 21.35 6.86 14.59
CA VAL A 51 20.29 5.96 14.11
C VAL A 51 19.35 6.71 13.15
N TYR A 52 19.12 6.08 11.99
CA TYR A 52 18.35 6.64 10.88
C TYR A 52 17.22 5.73 10.46
N ILE A 53 16.08 6.34 10.10
CA ILE A 53 15.09 5.71 9.24
C ILE A 53 15.61 5.78 7.80
N CYS A 54 15.74 4.61 7.20
CA CYS A 54 16.33 4.44 5.89
C CYS A 54 15.28 3.95 4.89
N LEU A 55 15.37 4.45 3.65
CA LEU A 55 14.65 3.92 2.50
C LEU A 55 15.66 3.24 1.56
N ASN A 56 15.52 1.93 1.36
CA ASN A 56 16.43 1.11 0.54
C ASN A 56 17.91 1.29 0.91
N GLY A 57 18.19 1.47 2.21
CA GLY A 57 19.54 1.66 2.72
C GLY A 57 20.07 3.10 2.65
N VAL A 58 19.32 4.04 2.07
CA VAL A 58 19.65 5.46 2.09
C VAL A 58 19.11 6.06 3.39
N PRO A 59 19.95 6.68 4.25
CA PRO A 59 19.50 7.38 5.45
C PRO A 59 18.66 8.60 5.08
N MET A 60 17.46 8.72 5.63
CA MET A 60 16.51 9.79 5.28
C MET A 60 16.23 10.74 6.44
N LEU A 61 16.04 10.19 7.64
CA LEU A 61 15.66 10.93 8.84
C LEU A 61 16.39 10.35 10.05
N THR A 62 17.00 11.22 10.85
CA THR A 62 17.52 10.88 12.18
C THR A 62 16.41 10.84 13.22
N GLU A 63 16.73 10.36 14.42
CA GLU A 63 15.85 10.55 15.59
C GLU A 63 15.61 12.03 15.89
N ALA A 64 16.63 12.89 15.77
CA ALA A 64 16.53 14.33 16.02
C ALA A 64 15.59 15.04 15.02
N ASP A 65 15.48 14.54 13.79
CA ASP A 65 14.55 15.05 12.77
C ASP A 65 13.09 14.70 13.09
N THR A 66 12.86 13.74 14.00
CA THR A 66 11.54 13.24 14.35
C THR A 66 11.13 13.71 15.73
N LYS A 67 9.97 14.38 15.83
CA LYS A 67 9.37 14.75 17.14
C LYS A 67 8.80 13.54 17.91
N ALA A 68 8.94 12.34 17.38
CA ALA A 68 8.34 11.11 17.86
C ALA A 68 9.42 10.04 18.00
N ASP A 69 9.19 9.08 18.88
CA ASP A 69 10.05 7.90 19.01
C ASP A 69 10.29 7.21 17.65
N ILE A 70 11.51 6.73 17.46
CA ILE A 70 11.95 6.18 16.17
C ILE A 70 11.11 5.00 15.69
N LEU A 71 10.52 4.21 16.60
CA LEU A 71 9.62 3.10 16.25
C LEU A 71 8.26 3.61 15.75
N MET A 72 7.75 4.69 16.34
CA MET A 72 6.53 5.35 15.86
C MET A 72 6.77 5.95 14.47
N ALA A 73 7.88 6.66 14.29
CA ALA A 73 8.26 7.23 13.00
C ALA A 73 8.48 6.15 11.93
N LEU A 74 9.13 5.02 12.27
CA LEU A 74 9.27 3.87 11.38
C LEU A 74 7.92 3.28 10.96
N THR A 75 6.98 3.16 11.91
CA THR A 75 5.64 2.65 11.65
C THR A 75 4.87 3.57 10.70
N ALA A 76 4.95 4.88 10.92
CA ALA A 76 4.37 5.89 10.04
C ALA A 76 5.01 5.85 8.64
N ALA A 77 6.34 5.78 8.55
CA ALA A 77 7.06 5.70 7.28
C ALA A 77 6.67 4.46 6.46
N ARG A 78 6.55 3.29 7.11
CA ARG A 78 6.06 2.06 6.46
C ARG A 78 4.63 2.19 5.97
N ARG A 79 3.76 2.84 6.74
CA ARG A 79 2.36 3.09 6.35
C ARG A 79 2.32 4.02 5.12
N ASN A 80 3.12 5.09 5.12
CA ASN A 80 3.22 6.03 4.00
C ASN A 80 3.76 5.35 2.74
N TYR A 81 4.78 4.49 2.87
CA TYR A 81 5.28 3.68 1.76
C TYR A 81 4.18 2.79 1.17
N VAL A 82 3.37 2.14 2.02
CA VAL A 82 2.25 1.30 1.56
C VAL A 82 1.21 2.13 0.83
N PHE A 83 0.83 3.30 1.35
CA PHE A 83 -0.11 4.19 0.67
C PHE A 83 0.41 4.64 -0.69
N TYR A 84 1.66 5.09 -0.76
CA TYR A 84 2.31 5.47 -2.02
C TYR A 84 2.31 4.32 -3.04
N LYS A 85 2.59 3.08 -2.61
CA LYS A 85 2.56 1.92 -3.51
C LYS A 85 1.16 1.59 -4.01
N ILE A 86 0.13 1.76 -3.17
CA ILE A 86 -1.26 1.50 -3.56
C ILE A 86 -1.75 2.55 -4.57
N SER A 87 -1.40 3.83 -4.37
CA SER A 87 -1.85 4.92 -5.25
C SER A 87 -1.30 4.83 -6.68
N GLN A 88 -0.28 4.01 -6.94
CA GLN A 88 0.19 3.72 -8.31
C GLN A 88 -0.73 2.79 -9.11
N TYR A 89 -1.73 2.18 -8.47
CA TYR A 89 -2.65 1.22 -9.08
C TYR A 89 -4.11 1.70 -9.07
N GLU A 90 -4.36 2.91 -8.57
CA GLU A 90 -5.65 3.62 -8.65
C GLU A 90 -5.76 4.38 -9.96
#